data_AF-A0A535A9S1-F1
#
_entry.id   AF-A0A535A9S1-F1
#
_cell.length_a   1.000
_cell.length_b   1.000
_cell.length_c   1.000
_cell.angle_alpha   90.00
_cell.angle_beta   90.00
_cell.angle_gamma   90.00
#
_symmetry.space_group_name_H-M   'P 1'
#
loop_
_entity.id
_entity.type
_entity.pdbx_description
1 polymer ?
#
loop_
_entity_poly.entity_id
_entity_poly.type
_entity_poly.pdbx_seq_one_letter_code
_entity_poly.pdbx_strand_id
1 'polypeptide(L)'
;MRVWLVTAAEPIPSDGVRPMRFMGLARALVARGHDVTLWTQTFFHHTKRHRFPTDAEYEAEGYRVVMLRGFGYRKNVSLRRYASHWRFAQRLAAAMPAR
;
A
#
# COMPACT_ATOMS: atom_id res chain seq x y z
N MET A 1 -10.64 -7.90 15.39
CA MET A 1 -9.83 -8.89 14.61
C MET A 1 -8.66 -8.16 13.98
N ARG A 2 -7.59 -8.88 13.62
CA ARG A 2 -6.50 -8.34 12.79
C ARG A 2 -6.85 -8.49 11.32
N VAL A 3 -6.84 -7.40 10.56
CA VAL A 3 -7.21 -7.35 9.15
C VAL A 3 -6.08 -6.73 8.34
N TRP A 4 -5.63 -7.43 7.30
CA TRP A 4 -4.67 -6.91 6.34
C TRP A 4 -5.34 -6.55 5.03
N LEU A 5 -5.18 -5.30 4.62
CA LEU A 5 -5.59 -4.79 3.34
C LEU A 5 -4.37 -4.69 2.45
N VAL A 6 -4.43 -5.19 1.21
CA VAL A 6 -3.28 -5.17 0.28
C VAL A 6 -3.68 -4.45 -0.99
N THR A 7 -2.93 -3.42 -1.36
CA THR A 7 -3.13 -2.66 -2.61
C THR A 7 -1.79 -2.29 -3.24
N ALA A 8 -1.70 -2.21 -4.57
CA ALA A 8 -0.45 -1.89 -5.27
C ALA A 8 -0.42 -0.48 -5.88
N ALA A 9 -1.54 0.23 -5.88
CA ALA A 9 -1.70 1.43 -6.70
C ALA A 9 -2.71 2.47 -6.17
N GLU A 10 -3.46 2.17 -5.11
CA GLU A 10 -4.40 3.15 -4.54
C GLU A 10 -3.66 4.23 -3.72
N PRO A 11 -4.27 5.42 -3.58
CA PRO A 11 -3.79 6.44 -2.68
C PRO A 11 -3.88 5.98 -1.24
N ILE A 12 -3.06 6.63 -0.42
CA ILE A 12 -2.98 6.46 1.02
C ILE A 12 -3.19 7.81 1.71
N PRO A 13 -3.41 7.85 3.04
CA PRO A 13 -3.65 9.11 3.75
C PRO A 13 -2.63 10.21 3.46
N SER A 14 -1.35 9.86 3.30
CA SER A 14 -0.29 10.85 3.07
C SER A 14 -0.28 11.45 1.66
N ASP A 15 -1.08 10.93 0.71
CA ASP A 15 -1.12 11.47 -0.66
C ASP A 15 -1.94 12.76 -0.77
N GLY A 16 -2.74 13.12 0.25
CA GLY A 16 -3.56 14.33 0.25
C GLY A 16 -4.65 14.36 -0.83
N VAL A 17 -5.02 13.21 -1.39
CA VAL A 17 -6.06 13.07 -2.41
C VAL A 17 -7.33 12.43 -1.84
N ARG A 18 -8.43 12.48 -2.61
CA ARG A 18 -9.70 11.85 -2.23
C ARG A 18 -9.48 10.37 -1.88
N PRO A 19 -9.94 9.92 -0.69
CA PRO A 19 -9.89 8.51 -0.32
C PRO A 19 -10.59 7.61 -1.33
N MET A 20 -9.94 6.50 -1.66
CA MET A 20 -10.50 5.44 -2.50
C MET A 20 -10.93 4.23 -1.68
N ARG A 21 -11.20 3.11 -2.35
CA ARG A 21 -11.84 1.91 -1.81
C ARG A 21 -11.14 1.40 -0.55
N PHE A 22 -9.81 1.24 -0.59
CA PHE A 22 -9.09 0.65 0.54
C PHE A 22 -9.03 1.56 1.76
N MET A 23 -8.91 2.88 1.58
CA MET A 23 -8.98 3.84 2.69
C MET A 23 -10.39 3.86 3.31
N GLY A 24 -11.44 3.85 2.47
CA GLY A 24 -12.82 3.77 2.95
C GLY A 24 -13.11 2.49 3.73
N LEU A 25 -12.62 1.35 3.22
CA LEU A 25 -12.72 0.06 3.88
C LEU A 25 -11.93 0.04 5.20
N ALA A 26 -10.69 0.57 5.22
CA ALA A 26 -9.88 0.67 6.42
C ALA A 26 -10.60 1.46 7.52
N ARG A 27 -11.14 2.64 7.19
CA ARG A 27 -11.93 3.45 8.12
C ARG A 27 -13.15 2.69 8.67
N ALA A 28 -13.88 1.99 7.81
CA ALA A 28 -15.07 1.24 8.21
C ALA A 28 -14.74 0.04 9.14
N LEU A 29 -13.57 -0.57 8.96
CA LEU A 29 -13.06 -1.65 9.81
C LEU A 29 -12.54 -1.12 11.16
N VAL A 30 -11.79 -0.01 11.15
CA VAL A 30 -11.32 0.67 12.37
C VAL A 30 -12.50 1.12 13.22
N ALA A 31 -13.53 1.72 12.60
CA ALA A 31 -14.75 2.14 13.30
C ALA A 31 -15.51 0.97 13.97
N ARG A 32 -15.26 -0.27 13.56
CA ARG A 32 -15.78 -1.50 14.17
C ARG A 32 -14.84 -2.13 15.20
N GLY A 33 -13.76 -1.43 15.59
CA GLY A 33 -12.80 -1.90 16.58
C GLY A 33 -11.84 -2.98 16.05
N HIS A 34 -11.56 -3.02 14.74
CA HIS A 34 -10.58 -3.93 14.18
C HIS A 34 -9.17 -3.32 14.12
N ASP A 35 -8.15 -4.16 14.31
CA ASP A 35 -6.74 -3.81 14.11
C ASP A 35 -6.43 -3.95 12.61
N VAL A 36 -6.15 -2.85 11.94
CA VAL A 36 -6.04 -2.79 10.48
C VAL A 36 -4.62 -2.41 10.07
N THR A 37 -4.06 -3.15 9.12
CA THR A 37 -2.83 -2.79 8.42
C THR A 37 -3.07 -2.72 6.92
N LEU A 38 -2.81 -1.56 6.32
CA LEU A 38 -2.81 -1.34 4.88
C LEU A 38 -1.39 -1.52 4.33
N TRP A 39 -1.19 -2.60 3.58
CA TRP A 39 0.05 -2.91 2.88
C TRP A 39 0.01 -2.38 1.44
N THR A 40 1.03 -1.63 1.08
CA THR A 40 1.13 -1.04 -0.26
C THR A 40 2.57 -0.85 -0.72
N GLN A 41 2.72 -0.32 -1.93
CA GLN A 41 4.02 0.06 -2.47
C GLN A 41 4.34 1.51 -2.14
N THR A 42 5.63 1.81 -1.98
CA THR A 42 6.07 3.21 -1.99
C THR A 42 5.83 3.87 -3.35
N PHE A 43 5.75 3.09 -4.43
CA PHE A 43 5.45 3.59 -5.77
C PHE A 43 3.98 3.99 -5.91
N PHE A 44 3.73 5.25 -6.29
CA PHE A 44 2.39 5.75 -6.54
C PHE A 44 2.06 5.74 -8.03
N HIS A 45 1.03 4.98 -8.40
CA HIS A 45 0.64 4.79 -9.80
C HIS A 45 0.21 6.10 -10.49
N HIS A 46 -0.43 7.02 -9.78
CA HIS A 46 -0.96 8.24 -10.38
C HIS A 46 0.16 9.21 -10.79
N THR A 47 1.15 9.42 -9.91
CA THR A 47 2.27 10.34 -10.18
C THR A 47 3.49 9.66 -10.81
N LYS A 48 3.50 8.32 -10.86
CA LYS A 48 4.65 7.49 -11.28
C LYS A 48 5.92 7.78 -10.48
N ARG A 49 5.78 8.13 -9.21
CA ARG A 49 6.89 8.46 -8.30
C ARG A 49 6.82 7.64 -7.03
N HIS A 50 7.95 7.48 -6.37
CA HIS A 50 7.98 6.89 -5.03
C HIS A 50 7.63 7.98 -4.00
N ARG A 51 6.70 7.66 -3.10
CA ARG A 51 6.34 8.47 -1.92
C ARG A 51 7.51 8.53 -0.93
N PHE A 52 8.21 7.41 -0.78
CA PHE A 52 9.34 7.24 0.11
C PHE A 52 10.52 6.56 -0.61
N PRO A 53 11.77 6.95 -0.31
CA PRO A 53 12.95 6.39 -0.97
C PRO A 53 13.16 4.90 -0.63
N THR A 54 12.80 4.50 0.58
CA THR A 54 12.93 3.16 1.16
C THR A 54 11.59 2.64 1.64
N ASP A 55 11.58 1.43 2.19
CA ASP A 55 10.44 0.92 2.98
C ASP A 55 10.11 1.93 4.08
N ALA A 56 8.81 2.10 4.35
CA ALA A 56 8.31 3.08 5.30
C ALA A 56 7.02 2.58 5.95
N GLU A 57 6.80 3.01 7.19
CA GLU A 57 5.61 2.69 7.96
C GLU A 57 5.18 3.92 8.76
N TYR A 58 3.87 4.14 8.86
CA TYR A 58 3.29 5.14 9.74
C TYR A 58 1.86 4.77 10.13
N GLU A 59 1.34 5.41 11.18
CA GLU A 59 -0.07 5.30 11.57
C GLU A 59 -0.84 6.55 11.14
N ALA A 60 -2.03 6.33 10.57
CA ALA A 60 -2.95 7.41 10.24
C ALA A 60 -4.38 6.89 10.26
N GLU A 61 -5.33 7.76 10.65
CA GLU A 61 -6.75 7.45 10.64
C GLU A 61 -7.12 6.18 11.46
N GLY A 62 -6.32 5.88 12.49
CA GLY A 62 -6.52 4.73 13.37
C GLY A 62 -6.11 3.37 12.78
N TYR A 63 -5.37 3.34 11.67
CA TYR A 63 -4.76 2.13 11.13
C TYR A 63 -3.31 2.33 10.70
N ARG A 64 -2.59 1.22 10.58
CA ARG A 64 -1.19 1.20 10.15
C ARG A 64 -1.08 1.17 8.63
N VAL A 65 -0.15 1.94 8.06
CA VAL A 65 0.17 1.96 6.64
C VAL A 65 1.61 1.49 6.47
N VAL A 66 1.80 0.33 5.83
CA VAL A 66 3.12 -0.24 5.54
C VAL A 66 3.38 -0.16 4.04
N MET A 67 4.48 0.47 3.66
CA MET A 67 4.87 0.68 2.28
C MET A 67 6.18 -0.03 1.99
N LEU A 68 6.15 -0.95 1.04
CA LEU A 68 7.32 -1.71 0.59
C LEU A 68 7.87 -1.11 -0.70
N ARG A 69 9.19 -0.98 -0.77
CA ARG A 69 9.92 -0.49 -1.93
C ARG A 69 9.93 -1.55 -3.02
N GLY A 70 9.11 -1.33 -4.03
CA GLY A 70 9.10 -2.08 -5.30
C GLY A 70 9.80 -1.33 -6.42
N PHE A 71 9.75 -1.86 -7.64
CA PHE A 71 10.19 -1.12 -8.82
C PHE A 71 9.17 -0.06 -9.24
N GLY A 72 9.65 1.06 -9.77
CA GLY A 72 8.81 2.05 -10.46
C GLY A 72 8.70 1.79 -11.96
N TYR A 73 7.68 2.35 -12.60
CA TYR A 73 7.44 2.27 -14.04
C TYR A 73 6.86 3.59 -14.58
N ARG A 74 7.01 3.86 -15.88
CA ARG A 74 6.51 5.10 -16.51
C ARG A 74 5.22 4.91 -17.31
N LYS A 75 5.05 3.75 -17.95
CA LYS A 75 3.90 3.42 -18.80
C LYS A 75 2.85 2.62 -18.05
N ASN A 76 1.56 2.89 -18.32
CA ASN A 76 0.44 2.16 -17.72
C ASN A 76 0.42 0.68 -18.11
N VAL A 77 0.89 0.34 -19.32
CA VAL A 77 1.07 -1.03 -19.79
C VAL A 77 2.53 -1.22 -20.17
N SER A 78 3.23 -2.11 -19.46
CA SER A 78 4.63 -2.45 -19.75
C SER A 78 5.06 -3.69 -18.96
N LEU A 79 6.05 -4.41 -19.48
CA LEU A 79 6.73 -5.49 -18.73
C LEU A 79 7.31 -4.99 -17.40
N ARG A 80 7.74 -3.72 -17.34
CA ARG A 80 8.22 -3.10 -16.11
C ARG A 80 7.12 -2.95 -15.05
N ARG A 81 5.87 -2.70 -15.45
CA ARG A 81 4.73 -2.70 -14.51
C ARG A 81 4.49 -4.11 -13.97
N TYR A 82 4.57 -5.14 -14.82
CA TYR A 82 4.46 -6.53 -14.39
C TYR A 82 5.57 -6.87 -13.38
N ALA A 83 6.83 -6.59 -13.72
CA ALA A 83 7.97 -6.80 -12.83
C ALA A 83 7.84 -6.04 -11.50
N SER A 84 7.27 -4.83 -11.52
CA SER A 84 6.97 -4.05 -10.30
C SER A 84 5.97 -4.76 -9.39
N HIS A 85 4.88 -5.31 -9.93
CA HIS A 85 3.88 -6.05 -9.13
C HIS A 85 4.45 -7.38 -8.62
N TRP A 86 5.22 -8.09 -9.46
CA TRP A 86 5.90 -9.32 -9.05
C TRP A 86 6.88 -9.07 -7.90
N ARG A 87 7.73 -8.04 -8.01
CA ARG A 87 8.65 -7.65 -6.93
C ARG A 87 7.92 -7.29 -5.64
N PHE A 88 6.78 -6.60 -5.75
CA PHE A 88 5.96 -6.28 -4.59
C PHE A 88 5.38 -7.53 -3.93
N ALA A 89 4.88 -8.50 -4.71
CA ALA A 89 4.39 -9.76 -4.17
C ALA A 89 5.49 -10.53 -3.40
N GLN A 90 6.72 -10.60 -3.94
CA GLN A 90 7.86 -11.18 -3.24
C GLN A 90 8.17 -10.46 -1.92
N ARG A 91 8.17 -9.12 -1.97
CA ARG A 91 8.44 -8.29 -0.80
C ARG A 91 7.38 -8.47 0.27
N LEU A 92 6.13 -8.56 -0.13
CA LEU A 92 4.97 -8.78 0.74
C LEU A 92 5.08 -10.14 1.43
N ALA A 93 5.38 -11.20 0.69
CA ALA A 93 5.56 -12.54 1.24
C ALA A 93 6.68 -12.62 2.28
N ALA A 94 7.75 -11.84 2.11
CA ALA A 94 8.86 -11.77 3.07
C ALA A 94 8.57 -10.87 4.29
N ALA A 95 7.72 -9.85 4.14
CA ALA A 95 7.49 -8.85 5.19
C ALA A 95 6.25 -9.13 6.05
N MET A 96 5.24 -9.80 5.49
CA MET A 96 4.04 -10.15 6.23
C MET A 96 4.36 -11.19 7.32
N PRO A 97 3.94 -10.98 8.57
CA PRO A 97 4.09 -11.97 9.64
C PRO A 97 3.48 -13.33 9.25
N ALA A 98 4.06 -14.41 9.75
CA ALA A 98 3.40 -15.71 9.71
C ALA A 98 2.08 -15.65 10.50
N ARG A 99 1.07 -16.41 10.03
CA ARG A 99 -0.24 -16.52 10.70
C ARG A 99 -0.13 -17.26 12.02
#